data_AF-A0A285MZL4-F1
#
_entry.id   AF-A0A285MZL4-F1
#
_cell.length_a   1.000
_cell.length_b   1.000
_cell.length_c   1.000
_cell.angle_alpha   90.00
_cell.angle_beta   90.00
_cell.angle_gamma   90.00
#
_symmetry.space_group_name_H-M   'P 1'
#
loop_
_entity.id
_entity.type
_entity.pdbx_description
1 polymer ?
#
loop_
_entity_poly.entity_id
_entity_poly.type
_entity_poly.pdbx_seq_one_letter_code
_entity_poly.pdbx_strand_id
1 'polypeptide(L)'
;MEKRKSILNEISLIILGGSVLGSLFVGILVYFLLSSSGVPDAPLKAVYSTIIIQIAFLIPVYLIRLLIDKYIVSKIKEVSKALQEVSTGNLDYKIKAEGNDELAELAESFERMRLSMKTIMEKLEEGEI
;
A
#
# COMPACT_ATOMS: atom_id res chain seq x y z
N MET A 1 15.12 -19.13 4.50
CA MET A 1 14.31 -18.16 3.72
C MET A 1 13.99 -17.00 4.62
N GLU A 2 14.61 -15.85 4.38
CA GLU A 2 14.34 -14.62 5.11
C GLU A 2 12.88 -14.19 4.83
N LYS A 3 12.06 -14.03 5.88
CA LYS A 3 10.69 -13.52 5.72
C LYS A 3 10.78 -12.10 5.21
N ARG A 4 10.60 -11.90 3.90
CA ARG A 4 10.52 -10.56 3.28
C ARG A 4 9.50 -9.74 4.08
N LYS A 5 9.94 -8.60 4.62
CA LYS A 5 9.06 -7.68 5.33
C LYS A 5 7.96 -7.24 4.37
N SER A 6 6.70 -7.35 4.79
CA SER A 6 5.57 -6.93 3.98
C SER A 6 5.48 -5.41 4.01
N ILE A 7 5.53 -4.77 2.83
CA ILE A 7 5.38 -3.31 2.68
C ILE A 7 4.09 -2.82 3.36
N LEU A 8 3.03 -3.64 3.35
CA LEU A 8 1.78 -3.34 4.07
C LEU A 8 1.99 -3.15 5.57
N ASN A 9 2.87 -3.93 6.19
CA ASN A 9 3.14 -3.80 7.63
C ASN A 9 3.91 -2.52 7.91
N GLU A 10 4.84 -2.13 7.04
CA GLU A 10 5.59 -0.88 7.17
C GLU A 10 4.68 0.34 7.03
N ILE A 11 3.82 0.35 6.01
CA ILE A 11 2.81 1.41 5.83
C ILE A 11 1.85 1.45 7.02
N SER A 12 1.34 0.29 7.47
CA SER A 12 0.44 0.22 8.63
C SER A 12 1.10 0.76 9.91
N LEU A 13 2.40 0.53 10.08
CA LEU A 13 3.16 1.01 11.24
C LEU A 13 3.31 2.54 11.21
N ILE A 14 3.57 3.13 10.04
CA ILE A 14 3.63 4.58 9.85
C ILE A 14 2.26 5.21 10.18
N ILE A 15 1.17 4.63 9.66
CA ILE A 15 -0.18 5.15 9.90
C ILE A 15 -0.57 5.04 11.38
N LEU A 16 -0.28 3.89 12.02
CA LEU A 16 -0.54 3.70 13.45
C LEU A 16 0.25 4.71 14.31
N GLY A 17 1.54 4.90 14.01
CA GLY A 17 2.36 5.90 14.69
C GLY A 17 1.79 7.32 14.56
N GLY A 18 1.36 7.71 13.35
CA GLY A 18 0.69 8.98 13.12
C GLY A 18 -0.63 9.13 13.89
N SER A 19 -1.44 8.06 13.96
CA SER A 19 -2.69 8.08 14.72
C SER A 19 -2.49 8.28 16.22
N VAL A 20 -1.43 7.69 16.79
CA VAL A 20 -1.08 7.82 18.21
C VAL A 20 -0.60 9.24 18.51
N LEU A 21 0.24 9.81 17.66
CA LEU A 21 0.67 11.21 17.81
C LEU A 21 -0.53 12.17 17.71
N GLY A 22 -1.40 11.95 16.73
CA GLY A 22 -2.62 12.74 16.56
C GLY A 22 -3.59 12.63 17.74
N SER A 23 -3.82 11.42 18.26
CA SER A 23 -4.72 11.21 19.40
C SER A 23 -4.17 11.84 20.68
N LEU A 24 -2.85 11.76 20.92
CA LEU A 24 -2.20 12.45 22.04
C LEU A 24 -2.37 13.97 21.94
N PHE A 25 -2.16 14.55 20.75
CA PHE A 25 -2.37 15.98 20.52
C PHE A 25 -3.81 16.40 20.82
N VAL A 26 -4.79 15.63 20.34
CA VAL A 26 -6.21 15.87 20.64
C VAL A 26 -6.47 15.74 22.15
N GLY A 27 -5.89 14.75 22.81
CA GLY A 27 -6.01 14.58 24.26
C GLY A 27 -5.50 15.79 25.05
N ILE A 28 -4.34 16.33 24.67
CA ILE A 28 -3.78 17.55 25.27
C ILE A 28 -4.71 18.75 25.04
N LEU A 29 -5.23 18.91 23.82
CA LEU A 29 -6.19 19.97 23.52
C LEU A 29 -7.47 19.85 24.33
N VAL A 30 -8.05 18.66 24.42
CA VAL A 30 -9.27 18.42 25.20
C VAL A 30 -9.02 18.72 26.67
N TYR A 31 -7.88 18.29 27.23
CA TYR A 31 -7.50 18.63 28.60
C TYR A 31 -7.43 20.14 28.82
N PHE A 32 -6.74 20.87 27.93
CA PHE A 32 -6.61 22.32 28.02
C PHE A 32 -7.98 23.03 27.96
N LEU A 33 -8.84 22.62 27.03
CA LEU A 33 -10.19 23.18 26.86
C LEU A 33 -11.07 22.91 28.09
N LEU A 34 -11.07 21.69 28.61
CA LEU A 34 -11.87 21.32 29.79
C LEU A 34 -11.38 22.03 31.06
N SER A 35 -10.05 22.13 31.22
CA SER A 35 -9.43 22.84 32.35
C SER A 35 -9.75 24.34 32.31
N SER A 36 -9.63 24.97 31.13
CA SER A 36 -9.98 26.39 30.94
C SER A 36 -11.47 26.67 31.14
N SER A 37 -12.34 25.68 30.97
CA SER A 37 -13.79 25.80 31.15
C SER A 37 -14.26 25.52 32.58
N GLY A 38 -13.34 25.22 33.51
CA GLY A 38 -13.66 24.92 34.91
C GLY A 38 -14.40 23.59 35.13
N VAL A 39 -14.31 22.66 34.18
CA VAL A 39 -15.00 21.36 34.26
C VAL A 39 -14.31 20.47 35.30
N PRO A 40 -15.02 19.98 36.34
CA PRO A 40 -14.47 18.98 37.24
C PRO A 40 -14.07 17.70 36.49
N ASP A 41 -12.98 17.08 36.95
CA ASP A 41 -12.41 15.86 36.37
C ASP A 41 -11.95 15.99 34.90
N ALA A 42 -11.56 17.20 34.49
CA ALA A 42 -10.95 17.49 33.19
C ALA A 42 -9.86 16.49 32.74
N PRO A 43 -8.86 16.09 33.57
CA PRO A 43 -7.83 15.14 33.13
C PRO A 43 -8.41 13.76 32.81
N LEU A 44 -9.36 13.27 33.61
CA LEU A 44 -9.95 11.95 33.41
C LEU A 44 -10.78 11.90 32.11
N LYS A 45 -11.60 12.94 31.87
CA LYS A 45 -12.40 13.06 30.65
C LYS A 45 -11.53 13.15 29.39
N ALA A 46 -10.41 13.87 29.46
CA ALA A 46 -9.46 13.97 28.36
C ALA A 46 -8.77 12.63 28.04
N VAL A 47 -8.44 11.84 29.07
CA VAL A 47 -7.91 10.48 28.86
C VAL A 47 -8.95 9.58 28.20
N TYR A 48 -10.20 9.59 28.68
CA TYR A 48 -11.27 8.80 28.07
C TYR A 48 -11.52 9.18 26.61
N SER A 49 -11.58 10.48 26.29
CA SER A 49 -11.75 10.93 24.90
C SER A 49 -10.58 10.47 24.01
N THR A 50 -9.35 10.52 24.52
CA THR A 50 -8.16 10.06 23.79
C THR A 50 -8.23 8.57 23.47
N ILE A 51 -8.61 7.74 24.46
CA ILE A 51 -8.75 6.28 24.28
C ILE A 51 -9.85 5.97 23.26
N ILE A 52 -11.02 6.61 23.37
CA ILE A 52 -12.14 6.40 22.45
C ILE A 52 -11.73 6.73 21.02
N ILE A 53 -11.07 7.89 20.83
CA ILE A 53 -10.57 8.31 19.52
C ILE A 53 -9.53 7.33 18.99
N GLN A 54 -8.59 6.87 19.82
CA GLN A 54 -7.56 5.91 19.41
C GLN A 54 -8.16 4.58 18.96
N ILE A 55 -9.18 4.08 19.67
CA ILE A 55 -9.91 2.86 19.28
C ILE A 55 -10.66 3.10 17.97
N ALA A 56 -11.30 4.26 17.81
CA ALA A 56 -12.01 4.61 16.57
C ALA A 56 -11.08 4.63 15.34
N PHE A 57 -9.79 5.00 15.51
CA PHE A 57 -8.80 4.96 14.43
C PHE A 57 -8.41 3.54 13.97
N LEU A 58 -8.66 2.49 14.75
CA LEU A 58 -8.30 1.12 14.35
C LEU A 58 -9.09 0.64 13.13
N ILE A 59 -10.36 1.06 13.02
CA ILE A 59 -11.25 0.68 11.92
C ILE A 59 -10.74 1.17 10.56
N PRO A 60 -10.51 2.48 10.34
CA PRO A 60 -10.01 2.97 9.05
C PRO A 60 -8.60 2.44 8.74
N VAL A 61 -7.73 2.26 9.74
CA VAL A 61 -6.40 1.66 9.54
C VAL A 61 -6.51 0.24 8.99
N TYR A 62 -7.36 -0.58 9.59
CA TYR A 62 -7.60 -1.94 9.11
C TYR A 62 -8.21 -1.95 7.71
N LEU A 63 -9.16 -1.05 7.44
CA LEU A 63 -9.79 -0.94 6.13
C LEU A 63 -8.78 -0.54 5.04
N ILE A 64 -7.96 0.48 5.28
CA ILE A 64 -6.91 0.91 4.35
C ILE A 64 -5.95 -0.23 4.05
N ARG A 65 -5.55 -1.02 5.06
CA ARG A 65 -4.69 -2.19 4.86
C ARG A 65 -5.31 -3.19 3.88
N LEU A 66 -6.60 -3.50 4.02
CA LEU A 66 -7.31 -4.40 3.10
C LEU A 66 -7.39 -3.82 1.68
N LEU A 67 -7.61 -2.50 1.55
CA LEU A 67 -7.65 -1.83 0.26
C LEU A 67 -6.29 -1.88 -0.44
N ILE A 68 -5.19 -1.59 0.25
CA ILE A 68 -3.85 -1.64 -0.35
C ILE A 68 -3.51 -3.07 -0.78
N ASP A 69 -3.82 -4.08 0.05
CA ASP A 69 -3.56 -5.47 -0.32
C ASP A 69 -4.33 -5.87 -1.59
N LYS A 70 -5.62 -5.54 -1.65
CA LYS A 70 -6.50 -5.88 -2.76
C LYS A 70 -6.16 -5.12 -4.05
N TYR A 71 -5.96 -3.81 -3.98
CA TYR A 71 -5.87 -2.96 -5.17
C TYR A 71 -4.45 -2.70 -5.65
N ILE A 72 -3.46 -2.73 -4.76
CA ILE A 72 -2.05 -2.43 -5.09
C ILE A 72 -1.23 -3.72 -5.07
N VAL A 73 -1.20 -4.42 -3.94
CA VAL A 73 -0.32 -5.59 -3.78
C VAL A 73 -0.72 -6.74 -4.71
N SER A 74 -2.02 -6.98 -4.90
CA SER A 74 -2.49 -8.01 -5.86
C SER A 74 -2.02 -7.71 -7.28
N LYS A 75 -2.26 -6.48 -7.78
CA LYS A 75 -1.81 -6.06 -9.12
C LYS A 75 -0.30 -6.19 -9.31
N ILE A 76 0.49 -5.76 -8.32
CA ILE A 76 1.95 -5.89 -8.35
C ILE A 76 2.37 -7.36 -8.42
N LYS A 77 1.73 -8.25 -7.66
CA LYS A 77 2.02 -9.70 -7.70
C LYS A 77 1.70 -10.30 -9.08
N GLU A 78 0.60 -9.88 -9.70
CA GLU A 78 0.22 -10.33 -11.04
C GLU A 78 1.25 -9.92 -12.09
N VAL A 79 1.65 -8.64 -12.11
CA VAL A 79 2.72 -8.15 -13.01
C VAL A 79 4.05 -8.85 -12.72
N SER A 80 4.41 -9.00 -11.45
CA SER A 80 5.64 -9.71 -11.05
C SER A 80 5.64 -11.17 -11.49
N LYS A 81 4.49 -11.85 -11.46
CA LYS A 81 4.37 -13.23 -11.93
C LYS A 81 4.53 -13.29 -13.45
N ALA A 82 3.90 -12.37 -14.18
CA ALA A 82 4.04 -12.29 -15.63
C ALA A 82 5.50 -12.03 -16.05
N LEU A 83 6.19 -11.12 -15.36
CA LEU A 83 7.61 -10.87 -15.56
C LEU A 83 8.48 -12.09 -15.25
N GLN A 84 8.10 -12.91 -14.27
CA GLN A 84 8.82 -14.13 -13.97
C GLN A 84 8.73 -15.13 -15.14
N GLU A 85 7.57 -15.30 -15.77
CA GLU A 85 7.41 -16.11 -16.99
C GLU A 85 8.28 -15.59 -18.14
N VAL A 86 8.24 -14.28 -18.38
CA VAL A 86 9.07 -13.62 -19.40
C VAL A 86 10.56 -13.86 -19.12
N SER A 87 10.98 -13.77 -17.86
CA SER A 87 12.39 -13.99 -17.46
C SER A 87 12.87 -15.42 -17.65
N THR A 88 11.97 -16.40 -17.66
CA THR A 88 12.28 -17.81 -17.94
C THR A 88 12.19 -18.15 -19.44
N GLY A 89 12.03 -17.16 -20.31
CA GLY A 89 11.94 -17.31 -21.76
C GLY A 89 10.52 -17.54 -22.30
N ASN A 90 9.49 -17.57 -21.44
CA ASN A 90 8.11 -17.71 -21.87
C ASN A 90 7.55 -16.34 -22.33
N LEU A 91 7.93 -15.94 -23.54
CA LEU A 91 7.49 -14.66 -24.09
C LEU A 91 6.04 -14.68 -24.55
N ASP A 92 5.37 -15.83 -24.67
CA ASP A 92 3.95 -15.86 -25.03
C ASP A 92 3.03 -15.45 -23.87
N TYR A 93 3.57 -15.37 -22.65
CA TYR A 93 2.84 -14.92 -21.48
C TYR A 93 2.64 -13.39 -21.49
N LYS A 94 1.43 -12.97 -21.86
CA LYS A 94 1.06 -11.53 -21.94
C LYS A 94 0.97 -10.88 -20.56
N ILE A 95 1.48 -9.66 -20.45
CA ILE A 95 1.31 -8.80 -19.28
C ILE A 95 0.04 -7.98 -19.49
N LYS A 96 -0.98 -8.20 -18.66
CA LYS A 96 -2.25 -7.46 -18.75
C LYS A 96 -2.12 -6.10 -18.08
N ALA A 97 -2.35 -5.03 -18.85
CA ALA A 97 -2.52 -3.69 -18.32
C ALA A 97 -4.02 -3.42 -18.13
N GLU A 98 -4.50 -3.46 -16.89
CA GLU A 98 -5.89 -3.17 -16.54
C GLU A 98 -5.99 -1.94 -15.62
N GLY A 99 -6.79 -0.97 -16.05
CA GLY A 99 -7.00 0.31 -15.38
C GLY A 99 -6.37 1.49 -16.12
N ASN A 100 -6.44 2.67 -15.49
CA ASN A 100 -5.88 3.92 -15.99
C ASN A 100 -5.06 4.61 -14.88
N ASP A 101 -4.39 3.81 -14.06
CA ASP A 101 -3.55 4.24 -12.94
C ASP A 101 -2.06 3.98 -13.25
N GLU A 102 -1.18 4.41 -12.36
CA GLU A 102 0.27 4.27 -12.50
C GLU A 102 0.71 2.80 -12.58
N LEU A 103 -0.08 1.88 -12.01
CA LEU A 103 0.19 0.43 -12.09
C LEU A 103 -0.16 -0.12 -13.48
N ALA A 104 -1.22 0.40 -14.12
CA ALA A 104 -1.55 0.07 -15.50
C ALA A 104 -0.47 0.58 -16.46
N GLU A 105 0.01 1.82 -16.29
CA GLU A 105 1.12 2.38 -17.08
C GLU A 105 2.42 1.57 -16.92
N LEU A 106 2.70 1.11 -15.69
CA LEU A 106 3.83 0.22 -15.40
C LEU A 106 3.68 -1.13 -16.12
N ALA A 107 2.49 -1.74 -16.05
CA ALA A 107 2.20 -3.00 -16.74
C ALA A 107 2.34 -2.87 -18.26
N GLU A 108 1.87 -1.76 -18.83
CA GLU A 108 1.99 -1.46 -20.27
C GLU A 108 3.47 -1.30 -20.68
N SER A 109 4.26 -0.62 -19.87
CA SER A 109 5.69 -0.45 -20.10
C SER A 109 6.42 -1.80 -20.12
N PHE A 110 6.07 -2.70 -19.21
CA PHE A 110 6.61 -4.06 -19.21
C PHE A 110 6.11 -4.91 -20.38
N GLU A 111 4.86 -4.74 -20.81
CA GLU A 111 4.36 -5.46 -21.98
C GLU A 111 5.10 -5.03 -23.26
N ARG A 112 5.40 -3.73 -23.41
CA ARG A 112 6.25 -3.24 -24.51
C ARG A 112 7.64 -3.86 -24.48
N MET A 113 8.23 -3.99 -23.29
CA MET A 113 9.52 -4.68 -23.10
C MET A 113 9.44 -6.15 -23.54
N ARG A 114 8.42 -6.89 -23.08
CA ARG A 114 8.20 -8.30 -23.47
C ARG A 114 8.06 -8.44 -24.99
N LEU A 115 7.26 -7.60 -25.62
CA LEU A 115 7.05 -7.61 -27.07
C LEU A 115 8.35 -7.34 -27.84
N SER A 116 9.13 -6.36 -27.40
CA SER A 116 10.45 -6.07 -27.99
C SER A 116 11.37 -7.28 -27.91
N MET A 117 11.46 -7.93 -26.74
CA MET A 117 12.24 -9.16 -26.58
C MET A 117 11.75 -10.28 -27.50
N LYS A 118 10.42 -10.43 -27.65
CA LYS A 118 9.82 -11.43 -28.53
C LYS A 118 10.20 -11.20 -29.98
N THR A 119 10.05 -9.97 -30.48
CA THR A 119 10.43 -9.63 -31.85
C THR A 119 11.93 -9.82 -32.10
N ILE A 120 12.79 -9.50 -31.13
CA ILE A 120 14.24 -9.73 -31.27
C ILE A 120 14.53 -11.24 -31.38
N MET A 121 13.90 -12.08 -30.57
CA MET A 121 14.10 -13.54 -30.63
C MET A 121 13.56 -14.15 -31.92
N GLU A 122 12.38 -13.72 -32.39
CA GLU A 122 11.82 -14.17 -33.68
C GLU A 122 12.78 -13.85 -34.84
N LYS A 123 13.32 -12.62 -34.87
CA LYS A 123 14.29 -12.22 -35.91
C LYS A 123 15.60 -13.00 -35.88
N LEU A 124 16.08 -13.33 -34.67
CA LEU A 124 17.25 -14.20 -34.48
C LEU A 124 16.98 -15.61 -35.00
N GLU A 125 15.78 -16.17 -34.75
CA GLU A 125 15.39 -17.50 -35.23
C GLU A 125 15.23 -17.55 -36.76
N GLU A 126 14.74 -16.47 -37.36
CA GLU A 126 14.59 -16.33 -38.81
C GLU A 126 15.92 -16.00 -39.53
N GLY A 127 16.98 -15.69 -38.76
CA GLY A 127 18.30 -15.33 -39.30
C GLY A 127 18.34 -13.96 -39.98
N GLU A 128 17.43 -13.05 -39.60
CA GLU A 128 17.40 -11.67 -40.12
C GLU A 128 18.48 -10.76 -39.51
N ILE A 129 19.12 -11.21 -38.43
CA ILE A 129 20.21 -10.53 -37.70
C ILE A 129 21.22 -11.52 -37.14
#